data_AF-X1E321-F1
#
_entry.id   AF-X1E321-F1
#
_cell.length_a   1.000
_cell.length_b   1.000
_cell.length_c   1.000
_cell.angle_alpha   90.00
_cell.angle_beta   90.00
_cell.angle_gamma   90.00
#
_symmetry.space_group_name_H-M   'P 1'
#
loop_
_entity.id
_entity.type
_entity.pdbx_description
1 polymer ?
#
loop_
_entity_poly.entity_id
_entity_poly.type
_entity_poly.pdbx_seq_one_letter_code
_entity_poly.pdbx_strand_id
1 'polypeptide(L)'
;MIMKAPKTAVSANLAAWIIIAGDRSDHSILRIIRSGCNKTYEALINRGFTASEILYLDPTDATGRNPLSPYRDHDTTLINIQWAIETWAAGFVDATHGLGIYMFDHGGTGYMCIPGTDITDSNLNTYLDNLETSTGCNRFVIVY
;
A
#
# COMPACT_ATOMS: atom_id res chain seq x y z
N MET A 1 14.19 21.18 22.44
CA MET A 1 13.48 21.05 21.14
C MET A 1 12.02 20.80 21.49
N ILE A 2 11.13 21.77 21.24
CA ILE A 2 9.71 21.64 21.61
C ILE A 2 9.05 20.76 20.55
N MET A 3 8.55 19.58 20.92
CA MET A 3 7.75 18.77 20.00
C MET A 3 6.47 19.55 19.70
N LYS A 4 6.35 20.01 18.46
CA LYS A 4 5.13 20.66 17.96
C LYS A 4 4.07 19.58 17.86
N ALA A 5 2.91 19.79 18.49
CA ALA A 5 1.77 18.90 18.34
C ALA A 5 1.45 18.71 16.85
N PRO A 6 1.10 17.48 16.42
CA PRO A 6 0.76 17.21 15.03
C PRO A 6 -0.38 18.14 14.60
N LYS A 7 -0.21 18.77 13.43
CA LYS A 7 -1.24 19.62 12.83
C LYS A 7 -2.46 18.72 12.57
N THR A 8 -3.64 19.12 13.04
CA THR A 8 -4.89 18.45 12.67
C THR A 8 -4.93 18.34 11.16
N ALA A 9 -4.85 17.11 10.64
CA ALA A 9 -4.98 16.88 9.23
C ALA A 9 -6.40 17.31 8.85
N VAL A 10 -6.50 18.31 7.98
CA VAL A 10 -7.66 18.37 7.09
C VAL A 10 -7.41 17.21 6.13
N SER A 11 -7.74 15.99 6.56
CA SER A 11 -7.58 14.80 5.74
C SER A 11 -8.30 15.07 4.43
N ALA A 12 -7.69 14.71 3.31
CA ALA A 12 -8.34 14.70 2.00
C ALA A 12 -9.38 13.57 1.97
N ASN A 13 -10.30 13.52 2.93
CA ASN A 13 -11.18 12.41 3.26
C ASN A 13 -10.56 11.02 3.02
N LEU A 14 -9.26 10.80 3.24
CA LEU A 14 -8.66 9.46 3.12
C LEU A 14 -8.73 8.80 4.48
N ALA A 15 -9.27 7.58 4.55
CA ALA A 15 -9.43 6.84 5.79
C ALA A 15 -8.41 5.71 5.98
N ALA A 16 -7.85 5.17 4.90
CA ALA A 16 -6.86 4.11 4.97
C ALA A 16 -5.83 4.20 3.84
N TRP A 17 -4.71 3.51 4.04
CA TRP A 17 -3.63 3.35 3.06
C TRP A 17 -3.22 1.90 2.90
N ILE A 18 -2.95 1.50 1.66
CA ILE A 18 -2.24 0.26 1.33
C ILE A 18 -0.86 0.63 0.78
N ILE A 19 0.19 0.06 1.36
CA ILE A 19 1.57 0.16 0.87
C ILE A 19 1.93 -1.19 0.26
N ILE A 20 2.40 -1.18 -0.98
CA ILE A 20 2.77 -2.38 -1.74
C ILE A 20 4.23 -2.25 -2.15
N ALA A 21 5.11 -3.00 -1.49
CA ALA A 21 6.45 -3.24 -2.01
C ALA A 21 6.36 -4.37 -3.04
N GLY A 22 6.83 -4.11 -4.27
CA GLY A 22 7.00 -5.17 -5.26
C GLY A 22 8.37 -5.85 -5.14
N ASP A 23 8.58 -6.82 -6.01
CA ASP A 23 9.88 -7.46 -6.17
C ASP A 23 9.99 -8.12 -7.55
N ARG A 24 11.24 -8.30 -8.01
CA ARG A 24 11.57 -9.17 -9.15
C ARG A 24 12.35 -10.37 -8.64
N SER A 25 12.41 -11.43 -9.44
CA SER A 25 13.14 -12.67 -9.08
C SER A 25 14.65 -12.48 -8.85
N ASP A 26 15.22 -11.34 -9.25
CA ASP A 26 16.63 -11.01 -8.99
C ASP A 26 16.88 -10.33 -7.62
N HIS A 27 15.83 -9.87 -6.94
CA HIS A 27 15.86 -9.18 -5.63
C HIS A 27 16.84 -7.98 -5.55
N SER A 28 17.31 -7.49 -6.70
CA SER A 28 18.55 -6.68 -6.79
C SER A 28 18.46 -5.33 -6.08
N ILE A 29 17.25 -4.76 -6.01
CA ILE A 29 16.97 -3.48 -5.34
C ILE A 29 15.85 -3.58 -4.29
N LEU A 30 15.46 -4.79 -3.88
CA LEU A 30 14.39 -5.00 -2.90
C LEU A 30 14.63 -4.21 -1.60
N ARG A 31 15.90 -4.09 -1.19
CA ARG A 31 16.29 -3.27 -0.02
C ARG A 31 15.92 -1.79 -0.17
N ILE A 32 16.06 -1.24 -1.37
CA ILE A 32 15.73 0.16 -1.68
C ILE A 32 14.21 0.32 -1.71
N ILE A 33 13.51 -0.61 -2.36
CA ILE A 33 12.03 -0.64 -2.42
C ILE A 33 11.44 -0.69 -1.01
N ARG A 34 11.85 -1.68 -0.20
CA ARG A 34 11.43 -1.82 1.19
C ARG A 34 11.76 -0.58 2.01
N SER A 35 12.94 0.03 1.81
CA SER A 35 13.29 1.28 2.48
C SER A 35 12.39 2.45 2.08
N GLY A 36 11.93 2.52 0.82
CA GLY A 36 11.00 3.54 0.35
C GLY A 36 9.63 3.36 0.98
N CYS A 37 9.09 2.14 0.95
CA CYS A 37 7.82 1.79 1.57
C CYS A 37 7.82 2.02 3.09
N ASN A 38 8.91 1.69 3.79
CA ASN A 38 9.07 2.02 5.22
C ASN A 38 8.98 3.53 5.48
N LYS A 39 9.62 4.34 4.63
CA LYS A 39 9.54 5.81 4.74
C LYS A 39 8.14 6.33 4.45
N THR A 40 7.41 5.70 3.53
CA THR A 40 5.99 6.00 3.28
C THR A 40 5.15 5.69 4.53
N TYR A 41 5.31 4.51 5.12
CA TYR A 41 4.63 4.14 6.37
C TYR A 41 4.88 5.17 7.47
N GLU A 42 6.15 5.51 7.73
CA GLU A 42 6.53 6.53 8.71
C GLU A 42 5.93 7.90 8.39
N ALA A 43 5.90 8.30 7.12
CA ALA A 43 5.29 9.55 6.71
C ALA A 43 3.77 9.59 6.94
N LEU A 44 3.08 8.46 6.74
CA LEU A 44 1.64 8.34 7.01
C LEU A 44 1.34 8.38 8.50
N ILE A 45 2.11 7.67 9.32
CA ILE A 45 2.04 7.78 10.80
C ILE A 45 2.24 9.23 11.23
N ASN A 46 3.25 9.91 10.68
CA ASN A 46 3.53 11.33 10.98
C ASN A 46 2.44 12.29 10.49
N ARG A 47 1.57 11.86 9.57
CA ARG A 47 0.39 12.60 9.10
C ARG A 47 -0.88 12.30 9.90
N GLY A 48 -0.79 11.41 10.88
CA GLY A 48 -1.88 11.11 11.82
C GLY A 48 -2.68 9.86 11.50
N PHE A 49 -2.27 9.05 10.51
CA PHE A 49 -2.82 7.70 10.36
C PHE A 49 -2.29 6.81 11.48
N THR A 50 -3.13 5.92 11.98
CA THR A 50 -2.77 4.87 12.91
C THR A 50 -2.21 3.66 12.16
N ALA A 51 -1.49 2.79 12.86
CA ALA A 51 -1.00 1.54 12.28
C ALA A 51 -2.14 0.67 11.73
N SER A 52 -3.32 0.67 12.36
CA SER A 52 -4.48 -0.08 11.88
C SER A 52 -5.11 0.48 10.60
N GLU A 53 -4.82 1.74 10.25
CA GLU A 53 -5.31 2.40 9.03
C GLU A 53 -4.29 2.30 7.88
N ILE A 54 -3.17 1.60 8.08
CA ILE A 54 -2.13 1.39 7.08
C ILE A 54 -1.86 -0.10 6.96
N LEU A 55 -2.16 -0.70 5.82
CA LEU A 55 -1.78 -2.07 5.51
C LEU A 55 -0.51 -2.08 4.67
N TYR A 56 0.49 -2.84 5.08
CA TYR A 56 1.75 -2.94 4.34
C TYR A 56 2.02 -4.37 3.87
N LEU A 57 1.99 -4.56 2.54
CA LEU A 57 2.40 -5.76 1.83
C LEU A 57 3.90 -5.70 1.48
N ASP A 58 4.67 -6.65 2.00
CA ASP A 58 6.13 -6.74 1.84
C ASP A 58 6.53 -8.14 1.31
N PRO A 59 7.32 -8.24 0.22
CA PRO A 59 7.85 -9.50 -0.29
C PRO A 59 8.57 -10.30 0.78
N THR A 60 8.49 -11.63 0.69
CA THR A 60 9.04 -12.54 1.70
C THR A 60 10.54 -12.72 1.62
N ASP A 61 11.18 -12.30 0.52
CA ASP A 61 12.63 -12.39 0.41
C ASP A 61 13.30 -11.49 1.46
N ALA A 62 14.14 -12.12 2.27
CA ALA A 62 14.82 -11.50 3.37
C ALA A 62 16.22 -12.07 3.52
N THR A 63 17.18 -11.17 3.68
CA THR A 63 18.57 -11.52 3.96
C THR A 63 19.05 -10.72 5.17
N GLY A 64 20.20 -11.08 5.76
CA GLY A 64 20.78 -10.27 6.84
C GLY A 64 21.03 -8.81 6.46
N ARG A 65 21.21 -8.49 5.17
CA ARG A 65 21.41 -7.13 4.66
C ARG A 65 20.11 -6.44 4.23
N ASN A 66 19.03 -7.20 4.12
CA ASN A 66 17.69 -6.72 3.77
C ASN A 66 16.65 -7.52 4.56
N PRO A 67 16.54 -7.30 5.88
CA PRO A 67 15.52 -7.98 6.67
C PRO A 67 14.12 -7.54 6.22
N LEU A 68 13.11 -8.35 6.54
CA LEU A 68 11.71 -7.96 6.38
C LEU A 68 11.42 -6.64 7.08
N SER A 69 10.46 -5.88 6.55
CA SER A 69 10.02 -4.65 7.20
C SER A 69 9.44 -4.95 8.59
N PRO A 70 9.76 -4.15 9.62
CA PRO A 70 9.11 -4.26 10.93
C PRO A 70 7.64 -3.80 10.90
N TYR A 71 7.20 -3.17 9.81
CA TYR A 71 5.85 -2.63 9.63
C TYR A 71 4.96 -3.53 8.76
N ARG A 72 5.47 -4.66 8.26
CA ARG A 72 4.72 -5.52 7.34
C ARG A 72 3.54 -6.19 8.05
N ASP A 73 2.46 -6.36 7.30
CA ASP A 73 1.29 -7.15 7.73
C ASP A 73 1.22 -8.48 6.98
N HIS A 74 1.44 -8.46 5.66
CA HIS A 74 1.31 -9.64 4.80
C HIS A 74 2.36 -9.69 3.68
N ASP A 75 2.45 -10.84 3.03
CA ASP A 75 3.28 -11.08 1.85
C ASP A 75 2.71 -10.33 0.64
N THR A 76 3.56 -9.72 -0.18
CA THR A 76 3.13 -9.21 -1.48
C THR A 76 2.83 -10.38 -2.42
N THR A 77 1.55 -10.65 -2.64
CA THR A 77 1.04 -11.59 -3.64
C THR A 77 -0.21 -11.02 -4.28
N LEU A 78 -0.56 -11.47 -5.49
CA LEU A 78 -1.79 -11.00 -6.16
C LEU A 78 -3.04 -11.23 -5.32
N ILE A 79 -3.11 -12.37 -4.62
CA ILE A 79 -4.22 -12.73 -3.71
C ILE A 79 -4.29 -11.75 -2.53
N ASN A 80 -3.16 -11.44 -1.90
CA ASN A 80 -3.14 -10.51 -0.77
C ASN A 80 -3.42 -9.07 -1.20
N ILE A 81 -3.02 -8.66 -2.41
CA ILE A 81 -3.38 -7.35 -2.96
C ILE A 81 -4.88 -7.26 -3.22
N GLN A 82 -5.47 -8.28 -3.84
CA GLN A 82 -6.92 -8.35 -4.02
C GLN A 82 -7.65 -8.26 -2.68
N TRP A 83 -7.27 -9.09 -1.71
CA TRP A 83 -7.86 -9.09 -0.38
C TRP A 83 -7.69 -7.73 0.33
N ALA A 84 -6.51 -7.12 0.22
CA ALA A 84 -6.23 -5.82 0.82
C ALA A 84 -7.20 -4.74 0.31
N ILE A 85 -7.44 -4.72 -1.00
CA ILE A 85 -8.33 -3.74 -1.64
C ILE A 85 -9.80 -4.10 -1.38
N GLU A 86 -10.23 -5.32 -1.69
CA GLU A 86 -11.65 -5.67 -1.71
C GLU A 86 -12.21 -5.98 -0.32
N THR A 87 -11.38 -6.43 0.62
CA THR A 87 -11.84 -6.89 1.95
C THR A 87 -11.33 -6.01 3.08
N TRP A 88 -10.01 -5.79 3.17
CA TRP A 88 -9.45 -5.01 4.28
C TRP A 88 -9.86 -3.54 4.19
N ALA A 89 -9.68 -2.90 3.02
CA ALA A 89 -10.00 -1.48 2.85
C ALA A 89 -11.49 -1.19 3.02
N ALA A 90 -12.37 -2.15 2.70
CA ALA A 90 -13.83 -1.99 2.86
C ALA A 90 -14.27 -1.72 4.31
N GLY A 91 -13.43 -2.04 5.30
CA GLY A 91 -13.66 -1.68 6.71
C GLY A 91 -13.42 -0.20 7.05
N PHE A 92 -12.82 0.57 6.13
CA PHE A 92 -12.37 1.94 6.39
C PHE A 92 -12.98 2.98 5.43
N VAL A 93 -13.40 2.56 4.24
CA VAL A 93 -13.81 3.48 3.16
C VAL A 93 -15.31 3.45 2.92
N ASP A 94 -15.83 4.56 2.40
CA ASP A 94 -17.25 4.74 2.04
C ASP A 94 -17.41 5.86 1.00
N ALA A 95 -18.65 6.28 0.71
CA ALA A 95 -18.94 7.35 -0.25
C ALA A 95 -18.33 8.73 0.10
N THR A 96 -17.91 8.92 1.34
CA THR A 96 -17.28 10.14 1.82
C THR A 96 -15.78 9.97 2.06
N HIS A 97 -15.31 8.77 2.41
CA HIS A 97 -13.94 8.41 2.77
C HIS A 97 -13.25 7.53 1.72
N GLY A 98 -12.12 7.98 1.17
CA GLY A 98 -11.36 7.30 0.13
C GLY A 98 -10.18 6.45 0.61
N LEU A 99 -9.58 5.74 -0.34
CA LEU A 99 -8.41 4.87 -0.16
C LEU A 99 -7.16 5.50 -0.79
N GLY A 100 -6.04 5.48 -0.06
CA GLY A 100 -4.70 5.73 -0.60
C GLY A 100 -3.98 4.42 -0.93
N ILE A 101 -3.26 4.36 -2.04
CA ILE A 101 -2.42 3.23 -2.42
C ILE A 101 -1.03 3.76 -2.83
N TYR A 102 0.02 3.26 -2.19
CA TYR A 102 1.40 3.50 -2.57
C TYR A 102 2.01 2.21 -3.11
N MET A 103 2.41 2.22 -4.37
CA MET A 103 3.02 1.10 -5.08
C MET A 103 4.46 1.45 -5.38
N PHE A 104 5.41 0.57 -5.09
CA PHE A 104 6.80 0.83 -5.42
C PHE A 104 7.54 -0.43 -5.85
N ASP A 105 7.88 -0.49 -7.14
CA ASP A 105 8.83 -1.42 -7.75
C ASP A 105 9.11 -0.97 -9.19
N HIS A 106 9.79 -1.83 -9.96
CA HIS A 106 9.79 -1.84 -11.41
C HIS A 106 8.40 -2.11 -11.96
N GLY A 107 8.23 -1.74 -13.23
CA GLY A 107 7.05 -2.06 -14.01
C GLY A 107 7.30 -1.74 -15.47
N GLY A 108 6.26 -1.93 -16.26
CA GLY A 108 6.22 -1.55 -17.66
C GLY A 108 4.83 -1.09 -18.05
N THR A 109 4.55 -1.12 -19.35
CA THR A 109 3.21 -0.81 -19.84
C THR A 109 2.20 -1.81 -19.29
N GLY A 110 1.30 -1.35 -18.42
CA GLY A 110 0.16 -2.11 -17.91
C GLY A 110 0.45 -3.03 -16.72
N TYR A 111 1.64 -2.97 -16.10
CA TYR A 111 1.95 -3.83 -14.95
C TYR A 111 3.02 -3.26 -14.01
N MET A 112 3.00 -3.72 -12.76
CA MET A 112 4.09 -3.58 -11.78
C MET A 112 4.56 -4.98 -11.37
N CYS A 113 5.87 -5.13 -11.19
CA CYS A 113 6.44 -6.38 -10.71
C CYS A 113 6.05 -6.65 -9.25
N ILE A 114 5.68 -7.89 -8.97
CA ILE A 114 5.50 -8.43 -7.62
C ILE A 114 6.00 -9.88 -7.60
N PRO A 115 6.27 -10.47 -6.42
CA PRO A 115 6.60 -11.89 -6.34
C PRO A 115 5.57 -12.78 -7.06
N GLY A 116 6.04 -13.56 -8.03
CA GLY A 116 5.21 -14.48 -8.81
C GLY A 116 4.60 -13.80 -10.03
N THR A 117 3.26 -13.71 -10.07
CA THR A 117 2.53 -13.09 -11.18
C THR A 117 2.41 -11.60 -10.94
N ASP A 118 2.90 -10.79 -11.89
CA ASP A 118 2.80 -9.32 -11.85
C ASP A 118 1.35 -8.85 -11.65
N ILE A 119 1.18 -7.73 -10.96
CA ILE A 119 -0.11 -7.04 -10.91
C ILE A 119 -0.31 -6.22 -12.18
N THR A 120 -1.41 -6.46 -12.89
CA THR A 120 -1.76 -5.70 -14.09
C THR A 120 -2.71 -4.54 -13.79
N ASP A 121 -2.77 -3.57 -14.69
CA ASP A 121 -3.78 -2.50 -14.68
C ASP A 121 -5.21 -3.07 -14.67
N SER A 122 -5.47 -4.16 -15.41
CA SER A 122 -6.76 -4.85 -15.43
C SER A 122 -7.10 -5.47 -14.09
N ASN A 123 -6.13 -6.05 -13.38
CA ASN A 123 -6.34 -6.53 -12.01
C ASN A 123 -6.70 -5.37 -11.08
N LEU A 124 -5.90 -4.31 -11.10
CA LEU A 124 -6.11 -3.15 -10.24
C LEU A 124 -7.47 -2.47 -10.51
N ASN A 125 -7.84 -2.31 -11.78
CA ASN A 125 -9.14 -1.77 -12.17
C ASN A 125 -10.28 -2.63 -11.62
N THR A 126 -10.20 -3.95 -11.80
CA THR A 126 -11.22 -4.88 -11.29
C THR A 126 -11.37 -4.79 -9.77
N TYR A 127 -10.26 -4.75 -9.03
CA TYR A 127 -10.29 -4.69 -7.57
C TYR A 127 -10.88 -3.37 -7.06
N LEU A 128 -10.55 -2.25 -7.70
CA LEU A 128 -11.09 -0.93 -7.35
C LEU A 128 -12.57 -0.80 -7.70
N ASP A 129 -13.01 -1.33 -8.86
CA ASP A 129 -14.43 -1.36 -9.26
C ASP A 129 -15.27 -2.18 -8.27
N ASN A 130 -14.73 -3.31 -7.81
CA ASN A 130 -15.38 -4.16 -6.79
C ASN A 130 -15.49 -3.44 -5.44
N LEU A 131 -14.43 -2.72 -5.03
CA LEU A 131 -14.45 -1.92 -3.80
C LEU A 131 -15.46 -0.76 -3.90
N GLU A 132 -15.48 -0.03 -5.02
CA GLU A 132 -16.45 1.04 -5.28
C GLU A 132 -17.88 0.51 -5.24
N THR A 133 -18.15 -0.61 -5.92
CA THR A 133 -19.47 -1.23 -5.95
C THR A 133 -19.96 -1.67 -4.56
N SER A 134 -19.05 -2.19 -3.72
CA SER A 134 -19.41 -2.72 -2.40
C SER A 134 -19.51 -1.68 -1.30
N THR A 135 -18.81 -0.55 -1.42
CA THR A 135 -18.70 0.46 -0.34
C THR A 135 -19.21 1.86 -0.72
N GLY A 136 -19.36 2.12 -2.02
CA GLY A 136 -19.59 3.46 -2.57
C GLY A 136 -18.34 4.35 -2.61
N CYS A 137 -17.16 3.84 -2.23
CA CYS A 137 -15.91 4.60 -2.29
C CYS A 137 -15.56 4.98 -3.73
N ASN A 138 -15.59 6.28 -4.03
CA ASN A 138 -15.32 6.85 -5.35
C ASN A 138 -14.08 7.77 -5.38
N ARG A 139 -13.25 7.71 -4.33
CA ARG A 139 -12.02 8.48 -4.22
C ARG A 139 -10.83 7.57 -3.96
N PHE A 140 -9.95 7.49 -4.96
CA PHE A 140 -8.70 6.75 -4.89
C PHE A 140 -7.53 7.69 -5.14
N VAL A 141 -6.48 7.58 -4.33
CA VAL A 141 -5.19 8.25 -4.58
C VAL A 141 -4.14 7.17 -4.75
N ILE A 142 -3.59 7.07 -5.96
CA ILE A 142 -2.56 6.07 -6.28
C ILE A 142 -1.26 6.79 -6.57
N VAL A 143 -0.19 6.38 -5.89
CA VAL A 143 1.18 6.84 -6.10
C VAL A 143 2.01 5.63 -6.51
N TYR A 144 2.63 5.70 -7.70
CA TYR A 144 3.39 4.60 -8.31
C TYR A 144 4.61 5.13 -9.07
#